data_AF-A0A7R9HAM0-F1
#
_entry.id   AF-A0A7R9HAM0-F1
#
_cell.length_a   1.000
_cell.length_b   1.000
_cell.length_c   1.000
_cell.angle_alpha   90.00
_cell.angle_beta   90.00
_cell.angle_gamma   90.00
#
_symmetry.space_group_name_H-M   'P 1'
#
loop_
_entity.id
_entity.type
_entity.pdbx_description
1 polymer ?
#
loop_
_entity_poly.entity_id
_entity_poly.type
_entity_poly.pdbx_seq_one_letter_code
_entity_poly.pdbx_strand_id
1 'polypeptide(L)'
;MTFLDDMYVEDEDCEDLRRYGYWSKEYKALNLPSYLGAYLFLCSVPLELTHEYIIMRLEQKPDQPSVLSIRQLMREFQEGISLSIFFKQRYVRLVDTVLGDIDDQHFLDGHKISLINFDKSVKTLLEVYLEYLQQWIQMAPRAIVDKNFLEDEWTWLRSCSPLIPETEGLIAHKFCRITIGMIEGISNFLTTNIKKLIKNMSTGEGVDCEDCSQK
;
A
#
# COMPACT_ATOMS: atom_id res chain seq x y z
N MET A 1 14.81 8.63 -2.19
CA MET A 1 13.89 9.66 -2.66
C MET A 1 12.56 8.96 -2.81
N THR A 2 11.75 9.03 -1.76
CA THR A 2 10.49 8.29 -1.69
C THR A 2 9.45 9.00 -2.53
N PHE A 3 8.57 8.27 -3.21
CA PHE A 3 7.45 8.82 -3.99
C PHE A 3 6.60 9.84 -3.18
N LEU A 4 6.60 9.71 -1.85
CA LEU A 4 5.96 10.65 -0.92
C LEU A 4 6.68 12.00 -0.77
N ASP A 5 7.99 12.09 -1.05
CA ASP A 5 8.77 13.34 -0.99
C ASP A 5 8.43 14.29 -2.15
N ASP A 6 7.98 13.76 -3.29
CA ASP A 6 7.58 14.57 -4.46
C ASP A 6 6.12 15.05 -4.35
N MET A 7 5.37 14.62 -3.32
CA MET A 7 3.97 14.98 -3.10
C MET A 7 3.79 16.16 -2.12
N TYR A 8 4.86 16.86 -1.78
CA TYR A 8 4.77 18.14 -1.05
C TYR A 8 4.24 19.23 -1.99
N VAL A 9 2.92 19.42 -2.00
CA VAL A 9 2.34 20.69 -2.46
C VAL A 9 2.69 21.76 -1.44
N GLU A 10 3.27 22.86 -1.90
CA GLU A 10 3.80 23.96 -1.08
C GLU A 10 2.75 24.52 -0.10
N ASP A 11 3.18 24.76 1.15
CA ASP A 11 2.37 25.35 2.24
C ASP A 11 1.84 26.76 1.93
N GLU A 12 2.33 27.38 0.85
CA GLU A 12 2.06 28.77 0.47
C GLU A 12 0.57 29.03 0.17
N ASP A 13 -0.11 28.10 -0.51
CA ASP A 13 -1.55 28.19 -0.81
C ASP A 13 -2.41 28.21 0.47
N CYS A 14 -2.01 27.46 1.50
CA CYS A 14 -2.73 27.41 2.78
C CYS A 14 -2.54 28.70 3.58
N GLU A 15 -1.35 29.30 3.54
CA GLU A 15 -1.06 30.55 4.24
C GLU A 15 -1.81 31.75 3.63
N ASP A 16 -1.88 31.84 2.31
CA ASP A 16 -2.68 32.87 1.65
C ASP A 16 -4.17 32.72 1.96
N LEU A 17 -4.68 31.49 1.99
CA LEU A 17 -6.06 31.23 2.36
C LEU A 17 -6.33 31.59 3.83
N ARG A 18 -5.42 31.28 4.76
CA ARG A 18 -5.50 31.71 6.18
C ARG A 18 -5.58 33.21 6.33
N ARG A 19 -4.83 33.94 5.52
CA ARG A 19 -4.73 35.39 5.62
C ARG A 19 -5.89 36.12 4.94
N TYR A 20 -6.24 35.70 3.72
CA TYR A 20 -7.19 36.41 2.85
C TYR A 20 -8.50 35.66 2.63
N GLY A 21 -8.72 34.55 3.33
CA GLY A 21 -9.93 33.73 3.20
C GLY A 21 -11.21 34.45 3.60
N TYR A 22 -12.34 33.75 3.46
CA TYR A 22 -13.69 34.24 3.77
C TYR A 22 -13.83 34.89 5.16
N TRP A 23 -13.05 34.45 6.15
CA TRP A 23 -13.07 34.97 7.52
C TRP A 23 -12.30 36.30 7.69
N SER A 24 -11.47 36.69 6.72
CA SER A 24 -10.65 37.90 6.77
C SER A 24 -11.51 39.18 6.90
N LYS A 25 -10.93 40.21 7.52
CA LYS A 25 -11.63 41.49 7.73
C LYS A 25 -11.87 42.19 6.41
N GLU A 26 -10.91 42.07 5.50
CA GLU A 26 -10.91 42.58 4.14
C GLU A 26 -12.07 41.99 3.35
N TYR A 27 -12.25 40.67 3.40
CA TYR A 27 -13.37 39.98 2.74
C TYR A 27 -14.73 40.45 3.28
N LYS A 28 -14.87 40.50 4.61
CA LYS A 28 -16.10 40.94 5.28
C LYS A 28 -16.44 42.41 4.97
N ALA A 29 -15.43 43.27 4.86
CA ALA A 29 -15.60 44.69 4.53
C ALA A 29 -16.10 44.91 3.10
N LEU A 30 -15.78 44.01 2.17
CA LEU A 30 -16.25 44.05 0.78
C LEU A 30 -17.69 43.53 0.60
N ASN A 31 -18.31 42.98 1.65
CA ASN A 31 -19.67 42.43 1.63
C ASN A 31 -19.91 41.42 0.50
N LEU A 32 -18.93 40.55 0.26
CA LEU A 32 -18.98 39.52 -0.78
C LEU A 32 -19.81 38.29 -0.32
N PRO A 33 -20.52 37.61 -1.23
CA PRO A 33 -21.26 36.38 -0.91
C PRO A 33 -20.29 35.27 -0.49
N SER A 34 -20.68 34.38 0.43
CA SER A 34 -19.78 33.29 0.87
C SER A 34 -19.46 32.30 -0.26
N TYR A 35 -18.18 31.99 -0.45
CA TYR A 35 -17.71 30.94 -1.36
C TYR A 35 -17.43 29.60 -0.66
N LEU A 36 -17.62 29.55 0.67
CA LEU A 36 -17.21 28.43 1.53
C LEU A 36 -17.73 27.07 1.03
N GLY A 37 -19.03 26.99 0.73
CA GLY A 37 -19.62 25.74 0.25
C GLY A 37 -19.03 25.26 -1.07
N ALA A 38 -18.80 26.18 -2.02
CA ALA A 38 -18.17 25.85 -3.30
C ALA A 38 -16.72 25.40 -3.12
N TYR A 39 -15.97 26.05 -2.23
CA TYR A 39 -14.60 25.65 -1.91
C TYR A 39 -14.54 24.25 -1.29
N LEU A 40 -15.38 23.96 -0.28
CA LEU A 40 -15.40 22.66 0.37
C LEU A 40 -15.80 21.54 -0.59
N PHE A 41 -16.77 21.81 -1.47
CA PHE A 41 -17.14 20.91 -2.56
C PHE A 41 -15.95 20.64 -3.49
N LEU A 42 -15.27 21.67 -3.98
CA LEU A 42 -14.11 21.49 -4.86
C LEU A 42 -12.97 20.74 -4.18
N CYS A 43 -12.78 20.92 -2.87
CA CYS A 43 -11.82 20.16 -2.09
C CYS A 43 -12.18 18.67 -1.99
N SER A 44 -13.46 18.32 -1.92
CA SER A 44 -13.89 16.92 -1.77
C SER A 44 -13.80 16.12 -3.06
N VAL A 45 -13.91 16.77 -4.23
CA VAL A 45 -13.91 16.09 -5.55
C VAL A 45 -12.72 15.13 -5.74
N PRO A 46 -11.44 15.50 -5.48
CA PRO A 46 -10.33 14.56 -5.64
C PRO A 46 -10.39 13.37 -4.66
N LEU A 47 -10.88 13.58 -3.43
CA LEU A 47 -11.04 12.52 -2.45
C LEU A 47 -12.12 11.53 -2.90
N GLU A 48 -13.29 12.04 -3.30
CA GLU A 48 -14.42 11.24 -3.77
C GLU A 48 -14.06 10.47 -5.04
N LEU A 49 -13.41 11.11 -6.01
CA LEU A 49 -12.94 10.45 -7.23
C LEU A 49 -11.96 9.32 -6.91
N THR A 50 -11.04 9.54 -5.97
CA THR A 50 -10.10 8.51 -5.54
C THR A 50 -10.83 7.39 -4.81
N HIS A 51 -11.88 7.69 -4.04
CA HIS A 51 -12.70 6.68 -3.38
C HIS A 51 -13.37 5.75 -4.38
N GLU A 52 -14.03 6.32 -5.40
CA GLU A 52 -14.66 5.55 -6.47
C GLU A 52 -13.63 4.72 -7.25
N TYR A 53 -12.44 5.28 -7.50
CA TYR A 53 -11.33 4.51 -8.08
C TYR A 53 -10.97 3.27 -7.24
N ILE A 54 -10.85 3.41 -5.92
CA ILE A 54 -10.55 2.29 -5.02
C ILE A 54 -11.64 1.22 -5.11
N ILE A 55 -12.92 1.64 -5.07
CA ILE A 55 -14.06 0.72 -5.14
C ILE A 55 -14.01 -0.06 -6.46
N MET A 56 -13.87 0.62 -7.59
CA MET A 56 -13.77 -0.03 -8.90
C MET A 56 -12.60 -1.03 -8.96
N ARG A 57 -11.44 -0.68 -8.38
CA ARG A 57 -10.28 -1.58 -8.34
C ARG A 57 -10.52 -2.82 -7.49
N LEU A 58 -11.22 -2.69 -6.37
CA LEU A 58 -11.59 -3.81 -5.51
C LEU A 58 -12.62 -4.73 -6.19
N GLU A 59 -13.57 -4.16 -6.93
CA GLU A 59 -14.60 -4.92 -7.66
C GLU A 59 -14.04 -5.65 -8.88
N GLN A 60 -13.11 -5.02 -9.62
CA GLN A 60 -12.54 -5.56 -10.85
C GLN A 60 -11.30 -6.43 -10.63
N LYS A 61 -10.98 -6.77 -9.37
CA LYS A 61 -9.79 -7.58 -9.07
C LYS A 61 -9.92 -8.98 -9.70
N PRO A 62 -8.87 -9.51 -10.33
CA PRO A 62 -8.91 -10.87 -10.87
C PRO A 62 -8.95 -11.90 -9.74
N ASP A 63 -9.75 -12.96 -9.93
CA ASP A 63 -9.88 -14.05 -8.95
C ASP A 63 -8.61 -14.91 -8.85
N GLN A 64 -7.95 -15.17 -10.00
CA GLN A 64 -6.73 -15.98 -10.08
C GLN A 64 -5.70 -15.33 -11.02
N PRO A 65 -4.94 -14.34 -10.55
CA PRO A 65 -3.91 -13.69 -11.36
C PRO A 65 -2.70 -14.63 -11.59
N SER A 66 -2.10 -14.53 -12.78
CA SER A 66 -0.81 -15.19 -13.05
C SER A 66 0.33 -14.53 -12.25
N VAL A 67 1.45 -15.23 -12.02
CA VAL A 67 2.61 -14.69 -11.25
C VAL A 67 3.11 -13.35 -11.81
N LEU A 68 3.15 -13.21 -13.14
CA LEU A 68 3.57 -11.98 -13.80
C LEU A 68 2.52 -10.86 -13.62
N SER A 69 1.24 -11.21 -13.66
CA SER A 69 0.13 -10.31 -13.38
C SER A 69 0.14 -9.83 -11.93
N ILE A 70 0.48 -10.69 -10.96
CA ILE A 70 0.52 -10.33 -9.54
C ILE A 70 1.50 -9.19 -9.29
N ARG A 71 2.71 -9.25 -9.87
CA ARG A 71 3.71 -8.18 -9.69
C ARG A 71 3.22 -6.84 -10.25
N GLN A 72 2.49 -6.87 -11.37
CA GLN A 72 1.92 -5.66 -11.95
C GLN A 72 0.78 -5.11 -11.07
N LEU A 73 -0.12 -5.99 -10.61
CA LEU A 73 -1.19 -5.63 -9.68
C LEU A 73 -0.64 -5.03 -8.39
N MET A 74 0.45 -5.59 -7.84
CA MET A 74 1.10 -5.03 -6.66
C MET A 74 1.53 -3.59 -6.88
N ARG A 75 2.15 -3.27 -8.03
CA ARG A 75 2.54 -1.89 -8.37
C ARG A 75 1.33 -0.96 -8.51
N GLU A 76 0.30 -1.40 -9.24
CA GLU A 76 -0.92 -0.60 -9.42
C GLU A 76 -1.62 -0.32 -8.07
N PHE A 77 -1.61 -1.29 -7.16
CA PHE A 77 -2.16 -1.11 -5.82
C PHE A 77 -1.27 -0.20 -4.96
N GLN A 78 0.06 -0.30 -5.05
CA GLN A 78 0.98 0.63 -4.37
C GLN A 78 0.75 2.08 -4.83
N GLU A 79 0.62 2.31 -6.14
CA GLU A 79 0.31 3.62 -6.72
C GLU A 79 -1.06 4.11 -6.25
N GLY A 80 -2.08 3.25 -6.30
CA GLY A 80 -3.43 3.56 -5.81
C GLY A 80 -3.45 3.96 -4.33
N ILE A 81 -2.76 3.20 -3.47
CA ILE A 81 -2.64 3.48 -2.04
C ILE A 81 -1.90 4.80 -1.81
N SER A 82 -0.79 5.03 -2.53
CA SER A 82 0.01 6.26 -2.40
C SER A 82 -0.79 7.50 -2.80
N LEU A 83 -1.51 7.45 -3.93
CA LEU A 83 -2.42 8.51 -4.37
C LEU A 83 -3.54 8.76 -3.35
N SER A 84 -4.10 7.69 -2.79
CA SER A 84 -5.17 7.78 -1.78
C SER A 84 -4.71 8.50 -0.53
N ILE A 85 -3.52 8.15 -0.02
CA ILE A 85 -2.90 8.81 1.11
C ILE A 85 -2.70 10.29 0.82
N PHE A 86 -2.16 10.63 -0.35
CA PHE A 86 -1.92 12.01 -0.74
C PHE A 86 -3.20 12.84 -0.81
N PHE A 87 -4.22 12.38 -1.54
CA PHE A 87 -5.45 13.13 -1.68
C PHE A 87 -6.19 13.27 -0.35
N LYS A 88 -6.12 12.25 0.52
CA LYS A 88 -6.62 12.37 1.89
C LYS A 88 -5.88 13.45 2.69
N GLN A 89 -4.56 13.42 2.70
CA GLN A 89 -3.77 14.42 3.43
C GLN A 89 -4.00 15.84 2.89
N ARG A 90 -4.05 16.00 1.57
CA ARG A 90 -4.38 17.28 0.94
C ARG A 90 -5.76 17.76 1.35
N TYR A 91 -6.76 16.88 1.28
CA TYR A 91 -8.13 17.22 1.65
C TYR A 91 -8.24 17.66 3.11
N VAL A 92 -7.69 16.87 4.04
CA VAL A 92 -7.68 17.20 5.48
C VAL A 92 -7.03 18.56 5.72
N ARG A 93 -5.86 18.83 5.13
CA ARG A 93 -5.19 20.14 5.27
C ARG A 93 -6.04 21.31 4.77
N LEU A 94 -6.63 21.18 3.58
CA LEU A 94 -7.45 22.24 2.97
C LEU A 94 -8.72 22.52 3.75
N VAL A 95 -9.34 21.47 4.29
CA VAL A 95 -10.59 21.55 5.05
C VAL A 95 -10.31 22.07 6.47
N ASP A 96 -9.30 21.55 7.17
CA ASP A 96 -8.89 22.04 8.50
C ASP A 96 -8.49 23.52 8.48
N THR A 97 -7.86 23.98 7.38
CA THR A 97 -7.48 25.39 7.21
C THR A 97 -8.69 26.33 7.20
N VAL A 98 -9.84 25.83 6.76
CA VAL A 98 -11.08 26.60 6.64
C VAL A 98 -12.03 26.37 7.83
N LEU A 99 -11.96 25.20 8.45
CA LEU A 99 -12.84 24.77 9.54
C LEU A 99 -12.51 25.34 10.92
N GLY A 100 -11.35 25.97 11.11
CA GLY A 100 -10.91 26.49 12.41
C GLY A 100 -11.91 27.41 13.13
N ASP A 101 -12.83 28.04 12.39
CA ASP A 101 -13.82 28.99 12.89
C ASP A 101 -15.29 28.60 12.57
N ILE A 102 -15.56 27.38 12.09
CA ILE A 102 -16.91 26.94 11.67
C ILE A 102 -17.59 26.13 12.78
N ASP A 103 -18.63 26.69 13.40
CA ASP A 103 -19.50 26.03 14.38
C ASP A 103 -20.70 25.32 13.70
N ASP A 104 -20.43 24.52 12.68
CA ASP A 104 -21.43 23.68 12.00
C ASP A 104 -21.11 22.20 12.26
N GLN A 105 -21.63 21.71 13.39
CA GLN A 105 -21.40 20.34 13.84
C GLN A 105 -21.88 19.30 12.81
N HIS A 106 -22.97 19.57 12.09
CA HIS A 106 -23.51 18.62 11.12
C HIS A 106 -22.58 18.46 9.91
N PHE A 107 -22.01 19.57 9.42
CA PHE A 107 -20.98 19.51 8.38
C PHE A 107 -19.74 18.75 8.86
N LEU A 108 -19.25 19.06 10.07
CA LEU A 108 -18.09 18.40 10.67
C LEU A 108 -18.28 16.89 10.80
N ASP A 109 -19.46 16.45 11.24
CA ASP A 109 -19.77 15.04 11.42
C ASP A 109 -19.88 14.30 10.08
N GLY A 110 -20.53 14.90 9.08
CA GLY A 110 -20.61 14.35 7.73
C GLY A 110 -19.23 14.17 7.08
N HIS A 111 -18.36 15.18 7.23
CA HIS A 111 -16.99 15.14 6.75
C HIS A 111 -16.16 14.03 7.42
N LYS A 112 -16.26 13.88 8.75
CA LYS A 112 -15.58 12.79 9.49
C LYS A 112 -16.04 11.41 9.02
N ILE A 113 -17.34 11.24 8.78
CA ILE A 113 -17.89 9.97 8.28
C ILE A 113 -17.31 9.63 6.90
N SER A 114 -17.20 10.62 6.00
CA SER A 114 -16.60 10.44 4.68
C SER A 114 -15.14 9.96 4.78
N LEU A 115 -14.33 10.60 5.63
CA LEU A 115 -12.95 10.21 5.88
C LEU A 115 -12.82 8.79 6.46
N ILE A 116 -13.68 8.42 7.41
CA ILE A 116 -13.70 7.07 7.99
C ILE A 116 -14.01 6.02 6.91
N ASN A 117 -14.96 6.30 6.02
CA ASN A 117 -15.31 5.37 4.94
C ASN A 117 -14.19 5.27 3.91
N PHE A 118 -13.55 6.38 3.56
CA PHE A 118 -12.37 6.40 2.71
C PHE A 118 -11.24 5.56 3.30
N ASP A 119 -10.92 5.76 4.58
CA ASP A 119 -9.87 5.00 5.28
C ASP A 119 -10.15 3.49 5.33
N LYS A 120 -11.41 3.10 5.49
CA LYS A 120 -11.82 1.69 5.39
C LYS A 120 -11.54 1.14 3.99
N SER A 121 -11.88 1.87 2.93
CA SER A 121 -11.62 1.43 1.56
C SER A 121 -10.13 1.32 1.25
N VAL A 122 -9.32 2.28 1.70
CA VAL A 122 -7.84 2.22 1.56
C VAL A 122 -7.26 1.04 2.35
N LYS A 123 -7.76 0.77 3.55
CA LYS A 123 -7.38 -0.41 4.35
C LYS A 123 -7.70 -1.71 3.60
N THR A 124 -8.89 -1.85 3.03
CA THR A 124 -9.25 -3.02 2.21
C THR A 124 -8.33 -3.17 0.99
N LEU A 125 -7.99 -2.06 0.32
CA LEU A 125 -7.05 -2.07 -0.80
C LEU A 125 -5.66 -2.57 -0.36
N LEU A 126 -5.20 -2.13 0.80
CA LEU A 126 -3.94 -2.58 1.40
C LEU A 126 -3.97 -4.07 1.77
N GLU A 127 -5.07 -4.57 2.31
CA GLU A 127 -5.25 -5.99 2.63
C GLU A 127 -5.09 -6.89 1.39
N VAL A 128 -5.72 -6.49 0.27
CA VAL A 128 -5.61 -7.18 -1.01
C VAL A 128 -4.17 -7.10 -1.55
N TYR A 129 -3.53 -5.93 -1.48
CA TYR A 129 -2.12 -5.79 -1.84
C TYR A 129 -1.23 -6.78 -1.07
N LEU A 130 -1.46 -6.92 0.25
CA LEU A 130 -0.71 -7.84 1.09
C LEU A 130 -0.97 -9.31 0.74
N GLU A 131 -2.18 -9.66 0.30
CA GLU A 131 -2.47 -10.97 -0.28
C GLU A 131 -1.67 -11.24 -1.54
N TYR A 132 -1.61 -10.27 -2.45
CA TYR A 132 -0.78 -10.37 -3.65
C TYR A 132 0.70 -10.50 -3.32
N LEU A 133 1.22 -9.75 -2.35
CA LEU A 133 2.60 -9.89 -1.87
C LEU A 133 2.89 -11.31 -1.40
N GLN A 134 2.01 -11.88 -0.56
CA GLN A 134 2.17 -13.24 -0.06
C GLN A 134 2.09 -14.28 -1.20
N GLN A 135 1.13 -14.15 -2.10
CA GLN A 135 0.97 -15.07 -3.25
C GLN A 135 2.19 -15.00 -4.17
N TRP A 136 2.69 -13.80 -4.46
CA TRP A 136 3.86 -13.60 -5.30
C TRP A 136 5.08 -14.32 -4.72
N ILE A 137 5.34 -14.18 -3.42
CA ILE A 137 6.49 -14.83 -2.75
C ILE A 137 6.37 -16.35 -2.79
N GLN A 138 5.15 -16.88 -2.66
CA GLN A 138 4.91 -18.33 -2.70
C GLN A 138 5.10 -18.91 -4.11
N MET A 139 4.74 -18.17 -5.15
CA MET A 139 4.78 -18.64 -6.54
C MET A 139 6.08 -18.28 -7.28
N ALA A 140 6.78 -17.23 -6.85
CA ALA A 140 7.97 -16.76 -7.53
C ALA A 140 9.12 -17.78 -7.38
N PRO A 141 9.78 -18.17 -8.49
CA PRO A 141 11.02 -18.90 -8.42
C PRO A 141 12.05 -18.12 -7.59
N ARG A 142 12.78 -18.81 -6.71
CA ARG A 142 13.80 -18.18 -5.83
C ARG A 142 14.87 -17.39 -6.59
N ALA A 143 15.08 -17.71 -7.87
CA ALA A 143 16.02 -17.01 -8.75
C ALA A 143 15.51 -15.65 -9.27
N ILE A 144 14.20 -15.39 -9.19
CA ILE A 144 13.55 -14.15 -9.67
C ILE A 144 13.33 -13.14 -8.53
N VAL A 145 13.37 -13.61 -7.28
CA VAL A 145 13.21 -12.76 -6.10
C VAL A 145 14.53 -12.04 -5.83
N ASP A 146 14.51 -10.72 -5.96
CA ASP A 146 15.63 -9.87 -5.56
C ASP A 146 15.87 -10.02 -4.05
N LYS A 147 17.14 -9.99 -3.64
CA LYS A 147 17.59 -10.20 -2.26
C LYS A 147 16.95 -9.18 -1.30
N ASN A 148 16.65 -7.98 -1.80
CA ASN A 148 16.11 -6.89 -1.00
C ASN A 148 14.61 -6.66 -1.19
N PHE A 149 13.93 -7.44 -2.04
CA PHE A 149 12.54 -7.20 -2.40
C PHE A 149 11.62 -7.06 -1.17
N LEU A 150 11.71 -8.00 -0.23
CA LEU A 150 10.88 -7.95 0.98
C LEU A 150 11.23 -6.77 1.89
N GLU A 151 12.48 -6.35 1.91
CA GLU A 151 12.94 -5.19 2.69
C GLU A 151 12.43 -3.90 2.07
N ASP A 152 12.43 -3.79 0.74
CA ASP A 152 11.86 -2.66 0.00
C ASP A 152 10.35 -2.56 0.26
N GLU A 153 9.63 -3.68 0.15
CA GLU A 153 8.19 -3.73 0.42
C GLU A 153 7.84 -3.41 1.87
N TRP A 154 8.64 -3.90 2.82
CA TRP A 154 8.49 -3.54 4.24
C TRP A 154 8.71 -2.04 4.48
N THR A 155 9.76 -1.49 3.87
CA THR A 155 10.12 -0.07 4.02
C THR A 155 9.02 0.84 3.49
N TRP A 156 8.48 0.51 2.31
CA TRP A 156 7.34 1.23 1.75
C TRP A 156 6.11 1.14 2.67
N LEU A 157 5.71 -0.06 3.09
CA LEU A 157 4.55 -0.25 3.97
C LEU A 157 4.69 0.48 5.31
N ARG A 158 5.90 0.52 5.88
CA ARG A 158 6.19 1.25 7.11
C ARG A 158 6.00 2.76 6.93
N SER A 159 6.30 3.30 5.75
CA SER A 159 6.08 4.72 5.45
C SER A 159 4.59 5.07 5.32
N CYS A 160 3.78 4.13 4.81
CA CYS A 160 2.33 4.33 4.62
C CYS A 160 1.49 4.02 5.86
N SER A 161 1.93 3.08 6.71
CA SER A 161 1.11 2.56 7.82
C SER A 161 0.59 3.61 8.81
N PRO A 162 1.38 4.61 9.26
CA PRO A 162 0.87 5.65 10.17
C PRO A 162 -0.25 6.49 9.56
N LEU A 163 -0.36 6.49 8.23
CA LEU A 163 -1.31 7.29 7.47
C LEU A 163 -2.61 6.54 7.19
N ILE A 164 -2.71 5.26 7.53
CA ILE A 164 -3.93 4.44 7.35
C ILE A 164 -4.27 3.79 8.69
N PRO A 165 -5.43 4.11 9.30
CA PRO A 165 -5.82 3.58 10.61
C PRO A 165 -5.81 2.04 10.68
N GLU A 166 -5.37 1.51 11.83
CA GLU A 166 -5.41 0.07 12.16
C GLU A 166 -4.64 -0.86 11.19
N THR A 167 -3.62 -0.37 10.50
CA THR A 167 -2.85 -1.18 9.53
C THR A 167 -1.57 -1.79 10.10
N GLU A 168 -0.97 -1.18 11.12
CA GLU A 168 0.35 -1.56 11.62
C GLU A 168 0.41 -3.04 12.07
N GLY A 169 -0.55 -3.47 12.91
CA GLY A 169 -0.63 -4.85 13.37
C GLY A 169 -0.91 -5.84 12.22
N LEU A 170 -1.71 -5.42 11.24
CA LEU A 170 -2.06 -6.24 10.08
C LEU A 170 -0.84 -6.49 9.19
N ILE A 171 -0.07 -5.43 8.89
CA ILE A 171 1.17 -5.50 8.11
C ILE A 171 2.19 -6.39 8.83
N ALA A 172 2.43 -6.14 10.13
CA ALA A 172 3.39 -6.91 10.92
C ALA A 172 3.02 -8.40 10.94
N HIS A 173 1.75 -8.73 11.20
CA HIS A 173 1.28 -10.11 11.19
C HIS A 173 1.48 -10.79 9.83
N LYS A 174 1.18 -10.09 8.73
CA LYS A 174 1.36 -10.64 7.38
C LYS A 174 2.83 -10.95 7.07
N PHE A 175 3.75 -10.05 7.42
CA PHE A 175 5.18 -10.25 7.21
C PHE A 175 5.76 -11.39 8.05
N CYS A 176 5.32 -11.52 9.30
CA CYS A 176 5.67 -12.68 10.13
C CYS A 176 5.21 -13.98 9.47
N ARG A 177 3.98 -14.04 8.97
CA ARG A 177 3.46 -15.23 8.28
C ARG A 177 4.21 -15.56 6.99
N ILE A 178 4.55 -14.55 6.19
CA ILE A 178 5.39 -14.72 4.99
C ILE A 178 6.75 -15.31 5.38
N THR A 179 7.39 -14.74 6.40
CA THR A 179 8.72 -15.16 6.87
C THR A 179 8.70 -16.61 7.37
N ILE A 180 7.68 -16.99 8.16
CA ILE A 180 7.50 -18.37 8.62
C ILE A 180 7.40 -19.33 7.42
N GLY A 181 6.56 -19.01 6.43
CA GLY A 181 6.41 -19.84 5.23
C GLY A 181 7.69 -19.96 4.41
N MET A 182 8.51 -18.90 4.35
CA MET A 182 9.83 -18.96 3.70
C MET A 182 10.79 -19.87 4.44
N ILE A 183 10.87 -19.78 5.78
CA ILE A 183 11.74 -20.63 6.61
C ILE A 183 11.33 -22.10 6.48
N GLU A 184 10.03 -22.40 6.53
CA GLU A 184 9.50 -23.75 6.31
C GLU A 184 9.87 -24.27 4.91
N GLY A 185 9.74 -23.43 3.88
CA GLY A 185 10.15 -23.77 2.50
C GLY A 185 11.65 -24.06 2.36
N ILE A 186 12.50 -23.37 3.11
CA ILE A 186 13.94 -23.63 3.17
C ILE A 186 14.21 -24.94 3.92
N SER A 187 13.59 -25.14 5.08
CA SER A 187 13.71 -26.35 5.89
C SER A 187 13.34 -27.61 5.09
N ASN A 188 12.21 -27.57 4.37
CA ASN A 188 11.75 -28.65 3.51
C ASN A 188 12.71 -28.93 2.34
N PHE A 189 13.24 -27.88 1.72
CA PHE A 189 14.23 -28.01 0.65
C PHE A 189 15.51 -28.68 1.14
N LEU A 190 16.07 -28.22 2.26
CA LEU A 190 17.27 -28.80 2.86
C LEU A 190 17.05 -30.26 3.27
N THR A 191 15.95 -30.55 3.96
CA THR A 191 15.58 -31.90 4.39
C THR A 191 15.43 -32.84 3.19
N THR A 192 14.80 -32.39 2.11
CA THR A 192 14.62 -33.18 0.89
C THR A 192 15.95 -33.47 0.21
N ASN A 193 16.86 -32.49 0.15
CA ASN A 193 18.18 -32.67 -0.45
C ASN A 193 19.08 -33.58 0.39
N ILE A 194 19.06 -33.44 1.72
CA ILE A 194 19.78 -34.34 2.64
C ILE A 194 19.28 -35.78 2.46
N LYS A 195 17.95 -36.00 2.40
CA LYS A 195 17.37 -37.34 2.14
C LYS A 195 17.82 -37.92 0.81
N LYS A 196 17.85 -37.10 -0.26
CA LYS A 196 18.35 -37.52 -1.58
C LYS A 196 19.83 -37.92 -1.53
N LEU A 197 20.69 -37.13 -0.87
CA LEU A 197 22.11 -37.43 -0.70
C LEU A 197 22.34 -38.73 0.09
N ILE A 198 21.62 -38.92 1.20
CA ILE A 198 21.69 -40.16 1.99
C ILE A 198 21.27 -41.36 1.14
N LYS A 199 20.18 -41.24 0.37
CA LYS A 199 19.72 -42.31 -0.52
C LYS A 199 20.80 -42.67 -1.54
N ASN A 200 21.41 -41.69 -2.18
CA ASN A 200 22.47 -41.91 -3.18
C ASN A 200 23.71 -42.58 -2.58
N MET A 201 24.07 -42.24 -1.33
CA MET A 201 25.17 -42.91 -0.62
C MET A 201 24.82 -44.37 -0.25
N SER A 202 23.55 -44.65 0.05
CA SER A 202 23.09 -46.01 0.39
C SER A 202 22.88 -46.93 -0.81
N THR A 203 22.66 -46.38 -2.01
CA THR A 203 22.43 -47.16 -3.23
C THR A 203 23.69 -47.52 -4.01
N GLY A 204 24.88 -47.21 -3.48
CA GLY A 204 26.20 -47.58 -4.01
C GLY A 204 26.20 -48.21 -5.40
N GLU A 205 26.15 -47.38 -6.45
CA GLU A 205 26.63 -47.83 -7.75
C GLU A 205 28.13 -48.02 -7.57
N GLY A 206 28.52 -49.30 -7.46
CA GLY A 206 29.89 -49.70 -7.67
C GLY A 206 30.34 -49.10 -9.00
N VAL A 207 31.41 -48.31 -8.95
CA VAL A 207 32.23 -48.11 -10.13
C VAL A 207 32.74 -49.50 -10.47
N ASP A 208 32.08 -50.15 -11.44
CA ASP A 208 32.64 -51.32 -12.10
C ASP A 208 33.95 -50.85 -12.74
N CYS A 209 35.06 -51.10 -12.07
CA CYS A 209 36.35 -51.18 -12.70
C CYS A 209 36.27 -52.33 -13.70
N GLU A 210 35.93 -52.03 -14.95
CA GLU A 210 36.19 -52.95 -16.04
C GLU A 210 37.70 -53.20 -16.10
N ASP A 211 38.01 -54.44 -15.71
CA ASP A 211 39.30 -55.09 -15.74
C ASP A 211 39.94 -54.88 -17.12
N CYS A 212 41.00 -54.08 -17.17
CA CYS A 212 41.89 -54.01 -18.33
C CYS A 212 42.77 -55.27 -18.31
N SER A 213 42.22 -56.40 -18.72
CA SER A 213 42.96 -57.62 -19.07
C SER A 213 42.10 -58.56 -19.90
N GLN A 214 42.27 -58.53 -21.23
CA GLN A 214 42.82 -59.67 -21.98
C GLN A 214 42.89 -59.39 -23.50
N LYS A 215 44.12 -59.59 -24.01
CA LYS A 215 44.60 -59.78 -25.40
C LYS A 215 44.99 -58.55 -26.21
#